data_AF-A6HKR8-F1
#
_entry.id   AF-A6HKR8-F1
#
_cell.length_a   1.000
_cell.length_b   1.000
_cell.length_c   1.000
_cell.angle_alpha   90.00
_cell.angle_beta   90.00
_cell.angle_gamma   90.00
#
_symmetry.space_group_name_H-M   'P 1'
#
loop_
_entity.id
_entity.type
_entity.pdbx_description
1 polymer ?
#
loop_
_entity_poly.entity_id
_entity_poly.type
_entity_poly.pdbx_seq_one_letter_code
_entity_poly.pdbx_strand_id
1 'polypeptide(L)'
;MKGLLGDLEVGLDSLDVAEDGIKKRIVVAARDNWANYFSRIFPVSGESGSDVQLLGVSHRGLRLLKVTQDPSFHLDQLKTLCSYSYAEVLAVQCRSTSTLELSLKSEQLILHTTWARTMKAMVEQFLSELKKDSGYVIALRSYITDDNSLLSFHRGDLIRLLPVAALEPGWQFGSAGGRSGLFPADMVQPAAAPDLSFSLGKRNSWQRKSNRVTGPAQEVRKTEER
;
A
#
# COMPACT_ATOMS: atom_id res chain seq x y z
N MET A 1 -5.32 -16.14 18.15
CA MET A 1 -6.00 -15.53 19.32
C MET A 1 -5.45 -16.05 20.64
N LYS A 2 -5.51 -17.37 20.93
CA LYS A 2 -5.02 -17.92 22.22
C LYS A 2 -3.54 -17.61 22.56
N GLY A 3 -2.62 -17.70 21.60
CA GLY A 3 -1.20 -17.39 21.85
C GLY A 3 -0.96 -15.92 22.26
N LEU A 4 -1.59 -14.99 21.54
CA LEU A 4 -1.49 -13.55 21.80
C LEU A 4 -2.10 -13.14 23.16
N LEU A 5 -3.17 -13.80 23.59
CA LEU A 5 -3.77 -13.58 24.91
C LEU A 5 -2.89 -14.13 26.05
N GLY A 6 -2.14 -15.21 25.77
CA GLY A 6 -1.11 -15.71 26.68
C GLY A 6 0.02 -14.71 26.92
N ASP A 7 0.50 -14.03 25.88
CA ASP A 7 1.52 -12.97 25.97
C ASP A 7 1.02 -11.71 26.71
N LEU A 8 -0.31 -11.55 26.82
CA LEU A 8 -0.97 -10.48 27.57
C LEU A 8 -1.34 -10.90 29.00
N GLU A 9 -1.03 -12.14 29.41
CA GLU A 9 -1.42 -12.78 30.68
C GLU A 9 -2.94 -12.81 30.94
N VAL A 10 -3.76 -12.85 29.88
CA VAL A 10 -5.23 -12.84 30.00
C VAL A 10 -5.81 -14.22 29.70
N GLY A 11 -6.32 -14.89 30.74
CA GLY A 11 -7.15 -16.07 30.59
C GLY A 11 -8.51 -15.74 29.96
N LEU A 12 -9.02 -16.59 29.06
CA LEU A 12 -10.30 -16.43 28.38
C LEU A 12 -11.49 -16.25 29.35
N ASP A 13 -11.37 -16.80 30.56
CA ASP A 13 -12.42 -16.79 31.58
C ASP A 13 -12.46 -15.50 32.43
N SER A 14 -11.53 -14.56 32.24
CA SER A 14 -11.40 -13.31 33.01
C SER A 14 -11.74 -12.04 32.21
N LEU A 15 -12.21 -12.17 30.96
CA LEU A 15 -12.43 -11.03 30.07
C LEU A 15 -13.54 -10.07 30.54
N ASP A 16 -14.55 -10.59 31.25
CA ASP A 16 -15.64 -9.77 31.80
C ASP A 16 -15.20 -8.90 32.99
N VAL A 17 -14.18 -9.33 33.72
CA VAL A 17 -13.59 -8.62 34.87
C VAL A 17 -12.35 -7.81 34.47
N ALA A 18 -11.84 -8.00 33.25
CA ALA A 18 -10.64 -7.33 32.76
C ALA A 18 -10.83 -5.81 32.67
N GLU A 19 -9.85 -5.07 33.21
CA GLU A 19 -9.79 -3.62 33.14
C GLU A 19 -9.86 -3.11 31.69
N ASP A 20 -10.45 -1.93 31.49
CA ASP A 20 -10.54 -1.26 30.19
C ASP A 20 -9.17 -1.12 29.49
N GLY A 21 -8.09 -0.99 30.26
CA GLY A 21 -6.72 -0.99 29.74
C GLY A 21 -6.34 -2.29 29.05
N ILE A 22 -6.73 -3.44 29.61
CA ILE A 22 -6.46 -4.77 29.05
C ILE A 22 -7.27 -4.95 27.77
N LYS A 23 -8.56 -4.58 27.77
CA LYS A 23 -9.42 -4.65 26.59
C LYS A 23 -8.86 -3.82 25.44
N LYS A 24 -8.42 -2.59 25.72
CA LYS A 24 -7.75 -1.73 24.73
C LYS A 24 -6.48 -2.37 24.17
N ARG A 25 -5.62 -2.96 25.02
CA ARG A 25 -4.41 -3.66 24.59
C ARG A 25 -4.71 -4.86 23.69
N ILE A 26 -5.72 -5.65 24.01
CA ILE A 26 -6.16 -6.78 23.17
C ILE A 26 -6.61 -6.28 21.80
N VAL A 27 -7.42 -5.23 21.75
CA VAL A 27 -7.90 -4.64 20.47
C VAL A 27 -6.73 -4.10 19.65
N VAL A 28 -5.81 -3.36 20.28
CA VAL A 28 -4.59 -2.84 19.61
C VAL A 28 -3.72 -3.99 19.09
N ALA A 29 -3.53 -5.04 19.90
CA ALA A 29 -2.74 -6.19 19.50
C ALA A 29 -3.43 -6.99 18.37
N ALA A 30 -4.75 -7.15 18.39
CA ALA A 30 -5.51 -7.75 17.28
C ALA A 30 -5.39 -6.90 16.01
N ARG A 31 -5.51 -5.57 16.14
CA ARG A 31 -5.37 -4.60 15.05
C ARG A 31 -4.01 -4.69 14.37
N ASP A 32 -2.96 -4.86 15.15
CA ASP A 32 -1.58 -4.80 14.65
C ASP A 32 -1.06 -6.16 14.17
N ASN A 33 -1.57 -7.26 14.72
CA ASN A 33 -1.07 -8.61 14.42
C ASN A 33 -1.98 -9.44 13.49
N TRP A 34 -3.29 -9.11 13.38
CA TRP A 34 -4.20 -9.83 12.49
C TRP A 34 -4.60 -8.98 11.31
N ALA A 35 -3.75 -9.07 10.29
CA ALA A 35 -3.87 -8.39 9.01
C ALA A 35 -5.33 -8.16 8.58
N ASN A 36 -6.13 -9.22 8.43
CA ASN A 36 -7.44 -9.12 7.81
C ASN A 36 -8.62 -9.03 8.81
N TYR A 37 -8.35 -9.01 10.12
CA TYR A 37 -9.42 -9.07 11.13
C TYR A 37 -10.32 -7.82 11.09
N PHE A 38 -9.73 -6.63 10.92
CA PHE A 38 -10.45 -5.36 10.78
C PHE A 38 -10.56 -4.88 9.32
N SER A 39 -10.60 -5.84 8.37
CA SER A 39 -10.82 -5.55 6.96
C SER A 39 -12.26 -5.86 6.58
N ARG A 40 -12.88 -5.00 5.78
CA ARG A 40 -14.05 -5.39 4.98
C ARG A 40 -13.55 -6.08 3.72
N ILE A 41 -14.06 -7.29 3.47
CA ILE A 41 -13.58 -8.17 2.42
C ILE A 41 -14.62 -8.18 1.29
N PHE A 42 -14.20 -7.84 0.08
CA PHE A 42 -15.05 -7.79 -1.11
C PHE A 42 -14.60 -8.83 -2.14
N PRO A 43 -15.53 -9.55 -2.77
CA PRO A 43 -15.20 -10.37 -3.93
C PRO A 43 -14.83 -9.48 -5.12
N VAL A 44 -13.69 -9.78 -5.73
CA VAL A 44 -13.19 -9.07 -6.90
C VAL A 44 -12.51 -10.05 -7.86
N SER A 45 -12.40 -9.66 -9.12
CA SER A 45 -11.53 -10.33 -10.09
C SER A 45 -10.53 -9.33 -10.63
N GLY A 46 -9.26 -9.72 -10.72
CA GLY A 46 -8.24 -8.89 -11.36
C GLY A 46 -8.37 -8.90 -12.89
N GLU A 47 -7.38 -8.30 -13.56
CA GLU A 47 -7.20 -8.44 -15.00
C GLU A 47 -6.77 -9.87 -15.38
N SER A 48 -6.82 -10.20 -16.68
CA SER A 48 -6.48 -11.52 -17.20
C SER A 48 -5.13 -12.02 -16.67
N GLY A 49 -5.12 -13.22 -16.07
CA GLY A 49 -3.93 -13.82 -15.46
C GLY A 49 -3.70 -13.46 -13.99
N SER A 50 -4.58 -12.65 -13.38
CA SER A 50 -4.53 -12.36 -11.95
C SER A 50 -5.19 -13.46 -11.11
N ASP A 51 -4.49 -13.89 -10.08
CA ASP A 51 -4.94 -14.88 -9.09
C ASP A 51 -5.81 -14.26 -7.96
N VAL A 52 -6.09 -12.96 -8.05
CA VAL A 52 -6.82 -12.20 -7.05
C VAL A 52 -8.30 -12.60 -7.05
N GLN A 53 -8.83 -12.87 -5.86
CA GLN A 53 -10.23 -13.22 -5.67
C GLN A 53 -10.96 -12.26 -4.72
N LEU A 54 -10.21 -11.58 -3.85
CA LEU A 54 -10.77 -10.73 -2.81
C LEU A 54 -9.93 -9.46 -2.63
N LEU A 55 -10.60 -8.34 -2.31
CA LEU A 55 -9.97 -7.12 -1.81
C LEU A 55 -10.36 -6.89 -0.35
N GLY A 56 -9.38 -6.83 0.53
CA GLY A 56 -9.55 -6.33 1.89
C GLY A 56 -9.32 -4.82 1.94
N VAL A 57 -10.31 -4.07 2.40
CA VAL A 57 -10.21 -2.63 2.68
C VAL A 57 -10.24 -2.43 4.19
N SER A 58 -9.21 -1.79 4.74
CA SER A 58 -9.04 -1.59 6.18
C SER A 58 -8.52 -0.18 6.49
N HIS A 59 -8.41 0.14 7.78
CA HIS A 59 -7.76 1.36 8.26
C HIS A 59 -6.26 1.43 7.95
N ARG A 60 -5.59 0.28 7.71
CA ARG A 60 -4.16 0.22 7.39
C ARG A 60 -3.87 0.41 5.90
N GLY A 61 -4.80 -0.02 5.05
CA GLY A 61 -4.58 -0.05 3.62
C GLY A 61 -5.43 -1.10 2.93
N LEU A 62 -5.02 -1.40 1.70
CA LEU A 62 -5.69 -2.31 0.78
C LEU A 62 -4.88 -3.60 0.67
N ARG A 63 -5.54 -4.76 0.66
CA ARG A 63 -4.88 -6.05 0.44
C ARG A 63 -5.59 -6.88 -0.62
N LEU A 64 -4.82 -7.33 -1.60
CA LEU A 64 -5.27 -8.31 -2.58
C LEU A 64 -5.08 -9.70 -1.98
N LEU A 65 -6.14 -10.50 -1.97
CA LEU A 65 -6.15 -11.80 -1.31
C LEU A 65 -6.64 -12.90 -2.27
N LYS A 66 -6.20 -14.12 -1.99
CA LYS A 66 -6.65 -15.37 -2.60
C LYS A 66 -7.12 -16.32 -1.51
N VAL A 67 -8.20 -17.05 -1.77
CA VAL A 67 -8.64 -18.14 -0.91
C VAL A 67 -7.81 -19.38 -1.23
N THR A 68 -7.22 -19.98 -0.21
CA THR A 68 -6.46 -21.23 -0.31
C THR A 68 -7.08 -22.25 0.63
N GLN A 69 -7.29 -23.46 0.14
CA GLN A 69 -7.71 -24.57 0.98
C GLN A 69 -6.49 -25.19 1.62
N ASP A 70 -6.49 -25.24 2.96
CA ASP A 70 -5.50 -26.03 3.69
C ASP A 70 -5.95 -27.49 3.71
N PRO A 71 -5.19 -28.42 3.11
CA PRO A 71 -5.57 -29.82 3.03
C PRO A 71 -5.63 -30.52 4.39
N SER A 72 -5.06 -29.92 5.45
CA SER A 72 -5.02 -30.50 6.79
C SER A 72 -6.15 -30.06 7.73
N PHE A 73 -6.80 -28.92 7.46
CA PHE A 73 -7.81 -28.36 8.37
C PHE A 73 -9.18 -28.08 7.71
N HIS A 74 -9.33 -28.33 6.39
CA HIS A 74 -10.56 -28.03 5.62
C HIS A 74 -11.07 -26.58 5.78
N LEU A 75 -10.21 -25.65 6.22
CA LEU A 75 -10.56 -24.26 6.46
C LEU A 75 -10.02 -23.40 5.31
N ASP A 76 -10.87 -22.55 4.76
CA ASP A 76 -10.48 -21.54 3.78
C ASP A 76 -9.55 -20.52 4.46
N GLN A 77 -8.28 -20.51 4.03
CA GLN A 77 -7.29 -19.53 4.48
C GLN A 77 -7.18 -18.40 3.47
N LEU A 78 -6.97 -17.18 3.97
CA LEU A 78 -6.75 -15.99 3.14
C LEU A 78 -5.26 -15.74 2.96
N LYS A 79 -4.74 -16.03 1.77
CA LYS A 79 -3.37 -15.70 1.40
C LYS A 79 -3.32 -14.26 0.87
N THR A 80 -2.45 -13.43 1.46
CA THR A 80 -2.18 -12.09 0.95
C THR A 80 -1.26 -12.17 -0.28
N LEU A 81 -1.72 -11.63 -1.41
CA LEU A 81 -0.97 -11.56 -2.67
C LEU A 81 -0.18 -10.25 -2.78
N CYS A 82 -0.80 -9.14 -2.38
CA CYS A 82 -0.21 -7.81 -2.43
C CYS A 82 -0.87 -6.89 -1.38
N SER A 83 -0.17 -5.83 -0.98
CA SER A 83 -0.65 -4.83 -0.02
C SER A 83 -0.25 -3.42 -0.48
N TYR A 84 -1.20 -2.49 -0.42
CA TYR A 84 -1.01 -1.08 -0.78
C TYR A 84 -1.35 -0.18 0.41
N SER A 85 -0.41 0.70 0.75
CA SER A 85 -0.65 1.77 1.72
C SER A 85 -1.49 2.86 1.08
N TYR A 86 -2.30 3.57 1.88
CA TYR A 86 -3.01 4.76 1.41
C TYR A 86 -2.07 5.88 0.93
N ALA A 87 -0.82 5.90 1.42
CA ALA A 87 0.21 6.82 0.92
C ALA A 87 0.61 6.54 -0.53
N GLU A 88 0.33 5.35 -1.06
CA GLU A 88 0.62 4.97 -2.45
C GLU A 88 -0.55 5.27 -3.40
N VAL A 89 -1.74 5.62 -2.90
CA VAL A 89 -2.95 5.81 -3.71
C VAL A 89 -3.03 7.25 -4.23
N LEU A 90 -2.95 7.41 -5.56
CA LEU A 90 -3.05 8.68 -6.25
C LEU A 90 -4.49 9.04 -6.60
N ALA A 91 -5.29 8.06 -7.02
CA ALA A 91 -6.70 8.24 -7.40
C ALA A 91 -7.49 6.94 -7.27
N VAL A 92 -8.80 7.07 -7.06
CA VAL A 92 -9.78 5.97 -7.02
C VAL A 92 -10.93 6.32 -7.94
N GLN A 93 -11.18 5.51 -8.96
CA GLN A 93 -12.18 5.80 -9.99
C GLN A 93 -13.05 4.57 -10.27
N CYS A 94 -14.30 4.80 -10.68
CA CYS A 94 -15.15 3.74 -11.22
C CYS A 94 -15.25 3.95 -12.73
N ARG A 95 -14.58 3.09 -13.52
CA ARG A 95 -14.65 3.16 -15.00
C ARG A 95 -16.00 2.69 -15.54
N SER A 96 -16.68 1.83 -14.78
CA SER A 96 -18.01 1.31 -15.08
C SER A 96 -18.75 1.04 -13.76
N THR A 97 -19.97 0.52 -13.83
CA THR A 97 -20.70 0.08 -12.64
C THR A 97 -20.05 -1.09 -11.91
N SER A 98 -19.19 -1.85 -12.60
CA SER A 98 -18.56 -3.07 -12.09
C SER A 98 -17.03 -3.06 -12.18
N THR A 99 -16.41 -1.91 -12.41
CA THR A 99 -14.94 -1.79 -12.55
C THR A 99 -14.43 -0.67 -11.65
N LEU A 100 -13.60 -1.04 -10.68
CA LEU A 100 -12.84 -0.12 -9.83
C LEU A 100 -11.41 0.00 -10.38
N GLU A 101 -10.93 1.23 -10.54
CA GLU A 101 -9.56 1.54 -10.93
C GLU A 101 -8.88 2.33 -9.82
N LEU A 102 -7.69 1.86 -9.42
CA LEU A 102 -6.82 2.49 -8.45
C LEU A 102 -5.54 2.90 -9.16
N SER A 103 -5.31 4.21 -9.25
CA SER A 103 -4.02 4.73 -9.68
C SER A 103 -3.08 4.79 -8.51
N LEU A 104 -2.06 3.95 -8.53
CA LEU A 104 -1.05 3.83 -7.48
C LEU A 104 0.26 4.49 -7.92
N LYS A 105 1.18 4.69 -6.97
CA LYS A 105 2.53 5.22 -7.26
C LYS A 105 3.24 4.45 -8.38
N SER A 106 3.17 3.11 -8.35
CA SER A 106 3.96 2.24 -9.23
C SER A 106 3.18 1.58 -10.35
N GLU A 107 1.85 1.56 -10.28
CA GLU A 107 1.02 0.81 -11.22
C GLU A 107 -0.43 1.31 -11.25
N GLN A 108 -1.19 0.83 -12.23
CA GLN A 108 -2.65 0.92 -12.24
C GLN A 108 -3.20 -0.43 -11.83
N LEU A 109 -4.13 -0.44 -10.88
CA LEU A 109 -4.81 -1.65 -10.44
C LEU A 109 -6.28 -1.58 -10.86
N ILE A 110 -6.69 -2.51 -11.74
CA ILE A 110 -8.06 -2.63 -12.22
C ILE A 110 -8.69 -3.88 -11.61
N LEU A 111 -9.83 -3.69 -10.94
CA LEU A 111 -10.59 -4.74 -10.28
C LEU A 111 -12.03 -4.75 -10.80
N HIS A 112 -12.51 -5.94 -11.16
CA HIS A 112 -13.89 -6.20 -11.55
C HIS A 112 -14.69 -6.67 -10.34
N THR A 113 -15.77 -5.96 -10.02
CA THR A 113 -16.63 -6.25 -8.86
C THR A 113 -17.92 -5.46 -8.94
N THR A 114 -19.04 -6.08 -8.56
CA THR A 114 -20.34 -5.39 -8.43
C THR A 114 -20.35 -4.36 -7.30
N TRP A 115 -19.35 -4.38 -6.42
CA TRP A 115 -19.22 -3.50 -5.25
C TRP A 115 -18.38 -2.24 -5.53
N ALA A 116 -18.07 -1.94 -6.80
CA ALA A 116 -17.09 -0.91 -7.17
C ALA A 116 -17.37 0.45 -6.50
N ARG A 117 -18.62 0.93 -6.51
CA ARG A 117 -19.00 2.21 -5.89
C ARG A 117 -18.85 2.20 -4.37
N THR A 118 -19.26 1.11 -3.72
CA THR A 118 -19.15 0.94 -2.27
C THR A 118 -17.70 0.92 -1.82
N MET A 119 -16.85 0.21 -2.57
CA MET A 119 -15.42 0.14 -2.31
C MET A 119 -14.77 1.51 -2.53
N LYS A 120 -15.08 2.20 -3.64
CA LYS A 120 -14.63 3.57 -3.89
C LYS A 120 -14.95 4.49 -2.72
N ALA A 121 -16.21 4.54 -2.28
CA ALA A 121 -16.63 5.39 -1.17
C ALA A 121 -15.86 5.09 0.13
N MET A 122 -15.60 3.82 0.43
CA MET A 122 -14.86 3.41 1.61
C MET A 122 -13.39 3.82 1.56
N VAL A 123 -12.73 3.59 0.42
CA VAL A 123 -11.33 3.97 0.22
C VAL A 123 -11.18 5.49 0.27
N GLU A 124 -12.10 6.23 -0.36
CA GLU A 124 -12.13 7.70 -0.32
C GLU A 124 -12.35 8.24 1.09
N GLN A 125 -13.22 7.60 1.88
CA GLN A 125 -13.43 7.98 3.27
C GLN A 125 -12.13 7.82 4.08
N PHE A 126 -11.45 6.67 3.99
CA PHE A 126 -10.15 6.50 4.66
C PHE A 126 -9.11 7.50 4.17
N LEU A 127 -9.03 7.75 2.87
CA LEU A 127 -8.10 8.74 2.32
C LEU A 127 -8.39 10.14 2.84
N SER A 128 -9.66 10.54 2.94
CA SER A 128 -10.03 11.86 3.43
C SER A 128 -9.59 12.09 4.88
N GLU A 129 -9.81 11.09 5.74
CA GLU A 129 -9.39 11.14 7.14
C GLU A 129 -7.87 11.10 7.29
N LEU A 130 -7.18 10.23 6.54
CA LEU A 130 -5.73 10.08 6.64
C LEU A 130 -4.92 11.23 6.02
N LYS A 131 -5.52 11.98 5.09
CA LYS A 131 -4.91 13.19 4.50
C LYS A 131 -5.02 14.40 5.43
N LYS A 132 -5.98 14.41 6.35
CA LYS A 132 -6.20 15.52 7.26
C LYS A 132 -4.98 15.69 8.17
N ASP A 133 -4.41 16.89 8.15
CA ASP A 133 -3.25 17.28 8.98
C ASP A 133 -2.06 16.31 8.90
N SER A 134 -1.93 15.55 7.80
CA SER A 134 -0.90 14.52 7.66
C SER A 134 0.50 15.13 7.61
N GLY A 135 0.62 16.36 7.09
CA GLY A 135 1.90 16.98 6.78
C GLY A 135 2.61 16.34 5.59
N TYR A 136 1.90 15.58 4.73
CA TYR A 136 2.46 14.95 3.54
C TYR A 136 1.70 15.32 2.28
N VAL A 137 2.44 15.46 1.18
CA VAL A 137 1.92 15.59 -0.17
C VAL A 137 2.57 14.54 -1.07
N ILE A 138 1.91 14.20 -2.18
CA ILE A 138 2.45 13.30 -3.20
C ILE A 138 2.55 14.03 -4.53
N ALA A 139 3.69 13.86 -5.21
CA ALA A 139 3.96 14.48 -6.50
C ALA A 139 3.10 13.88 -7.61
N LEU A 140 2.37 14.72 -8.34
CA LEU A 140 1.59 14.33 -9.51
C LEU A 140 2.45 14.31 -10.79
N ARG A 141 3.55 15.04 -10.79
CA ARG A 141 4.50 15.21 -11.91
C ARG A 141 5.93 15.19 -11.38
N SER A 142 6.90 14.95 -12.26
CA SER A 142 8.32 15.08 -11.91
C SER A 142 8.76 16.54 -12.02
N TYR A 143 9.61 16.98 -11.10
CA TYR A 143 10.22 18.30 -11.09
C TYR A 143 11.71 18.13 -10.78
N ILE A 144 12.57 18.39 -11.76
CA ILE A 144 14.03 18.18 -11.67
C ILE A 144 14.71 19.52 -11.93
N THR A 145 15.62 19.90 -11.04
CA THR A 145 16.32 21.19 -11.05
C THR A 145 17.70 21.06 -10.42
N ASP A 146 18.64 21.88 -10.90
CA ASP A 146 20.02 21.97 -10.39
C ASP A 146 20.17 23.04 -9.30
N ASP A 147 19.11 23.81 -9.02
CA ASP A 147 19.09 24.82 -7.95
C ASP A 147 18.97 24.15 -6.58
N ASN A 148 19.97 24.35 -5.72
CA ASN A 148 20.04 23.76 -4.38
C ASN A 148 18.98 24.30 -3.39
N SER A 149 18.34 25.43 -3.70
CA SER A 149 17.21 25.94 -2.91
C SER A 149 15.89 25.23 -3.22
N LEU A 150 15.82 24.50 -4.34
CA LEU A 150 14.62 23.86 -4.85
C LEU A 150 14.67 22.34 -4.64
N LEU A 151 13.53 21.74 -4.35
CA LEU A 151 13.42 20.29 -4.13
C LEU A 151 13.13 19.58 -5.45
N SER A 152 14.08 18.77 -5.94
CA SER A 152 13.81 17.85 -7.04
C SER A 152 13.12 16.56 -6.59
N PHE A 153 12.11 16.09 -7.33
CA PHE A 153 11.35 14.87 -7.08
C PHE A 153 10.75 14.26 -8.35
N HIS A 154 10.38 12.98 -8.29
CA HIS A 154 9.67 12.29 -9.37
C HIS A 154 8.18 12.19 -9.09
N ARG A 155 7.38 11.97 -10.15
CA ARG A 155 5.97 11.61 -9.99
C ARG A 155 5.81 10.44 -9.02
N GLY A 156 4.89 10.59 -8.08
CA GLY A 156 4.57 9.63 -7.04
C GLY A 156 5.48 9.70 -5.81
N ASP A 157 6.46 10.61 -5.76
CA ASP A 157 7.25 10.81 -4.55
C ASP A 157 6.43 11.46 -3.45
N LEU A 158 6.58 10.91 -2.24
CA LEU A 158 5.95 11.41 -1.04
C LEU A 158 6.89 12.45 -0.43
N ILE A 159 6.39 13.66 -0.25
CA ILE A 159 7.13 14.81 0.26
C ILE A 159 6.54 15.17 1.61
N ARG A 160 7.38 15.25 2.64
CA ARG A 160 6.99 15.75 3.96
C ARG A 160 7.02 17.27 3.92
N LEU A 161 5.89 17.91 4.20
CA LEU A 161 5.84 19.36 4.37
C LEU A 161 6.58 19.76 5.63
N LEU A 162 7.37 20.83 5.53
CA LEU A 162 8.11 21.38 6.64
C LEU A 162 7.55 22.77 6.99
N PRO A 163 7.41 23.11 8.28
CA PRO A 163 6.93 24.43 8.69
C PRO A 163 7.89 25.52 8.22
N VAL A 164 7.37 26.61 7.64
CA VAL A 164 8.15 27.80 7.30
C VAL A 164 7.28 29.04 7.44
N ALA A 165 7.86 30.14 7.92
CA ALA A 165 7.11 31.33 8.35
C ALA A 165 6.59 32.19 7.19
N ALA A 166 7.28 32.21 6.06
CA ALA A 166 6.90 32.97 4.88
C ALA A 166 7.22 32.17 3.61
N LEU A 167 6.22 32.02 2.75
CA LEU A 167 6.35 31.41 1.42
C LEU A 167 5.70 32.33 0.40
N GLU A 168 6.32 32.43 -0.76
CA GLU A 168 5.68 33.03 -1.92
C GLU A 168 4.43 32.23 -2.30
N PRO A 169 3.33 32.89 -2.70
CA PRO A 169 2.12 32.21 -3.16
C PRO A 169 2.45 31.18 -4.27
N GLY A 170 1.89 29.98 -4.15
CA GLY A 170 2.14 28.89 -5.10
C GLY A 170 3.40 28.06 -4.83
N TRP A 171 4.16 28.37 -3.77
CA TRP A 171 5.30 27.57 -3.33
C TRP A 171 5.04 26.87 -2.00
N GLN A 172 5.67 25.70 -1.85
CA GLN A 172 5.73 24.95 -0.60
C GLN A 172 7.17 24.59 -0.27
N PHE A 173 7.44 24.32 1.01
CA PHE A 173 8.73 23.83 1.47
C PHE A 173 8.57 22.43 2.07
N GLY A 174 9.45 21.52 1.71
CA GLY A 174 9.37 20.15 2.18
C GLY A 174 10.64 19.37 1.97
N SER A 175 10.59 18.11 2.39
CA SER A 175 11.72 17.18 2.32
C SER A 175 11.34 15.86 1.66
N ALA A 176 12.21 15.37 0.78
CA ALA A 176 12.14 14.06 0.15
C ALA A 176 13.56 13.54 -0.16
N GLY A 177 13.79 12.24 0.00
CA GLY A 177 15.08 11.62 -0.32
C GLY A 177 16.28 12.22 0.44
N GLY A 178 16.08 12.69 1.67
CA GLY A 178 17.12 13.30 2.49
C GLY A 178 17.49 14.75 2.12
N ARG A 179 16.83 15.34 1.11
CA ARG A 179 16.97 16.76 0.76
C ARG A 179 15.73 17.54 1.14
N SER A 180 15.90 18.84 1.36
CA SER A 180 14.81 19.78 1.58
C SER A 180 14.95 20.97 0.63
N GLY A 181 13.83 21.54 0.20
CA GLY A 181 13.82 22.63 -0.75
C GLY A 181 12.40 23.12 -1.05
N LEU A 182 12.34 24.22 -1.79
CA LEU A 182 11.09 24.79 -2.28
C LEU A 182 10.59 24.02 -3.51
N PHE A 183 9.28 23.92 -3.67
CA PHE A 183 8.66 23.37 -4.87
C PHE A 183 7.30 23.98 -5.20
N PRO A 184 6.86 23.93 -6.47
CA PRO A 184 5.55 24.46 -6.86
C PRO A 184 4.40 23.63 -6.28
N ALA A 185 3.45 24.31 -5.64
CA ALA A 185 2.29 23.70 -4.97
C ALA A 185 1.34 22.99 -5.94
N ASP A 186 1.28 23.41 -7.21
CA ASP A 186 0.40 22.85 -8.23
C ASP A 186 0.89 21.49 -8.77
N MET A 187 2.10 21.06 -8.42
CA MET A 187 2.68 19.78 -8.82
C MET A 187 2.36 18.63 -7.87
N VAL A 188 1.69 18.91 -6.75
CA VAL A 188 1.45 17.94 -5.68
C VAL A 188 -0.03 17.90 -5.27
N GLN A 189 -0.42 16.88 -4.51
CA GLN A 189 -1.70 16.82 -3.81
C GLN A 189 -1.51 16.35 -2.37
N PRO A 190 -2.44 16.66 -1.44
CA PRO A 190 -2.42 16.08 -0.10
C PRO A 190 -2.40 14.55 -0.12
N ALA A 191 -1.57 13.97 0.75
CA ALA A 191 -1.35 12.53 0.83
C ALA A 191 -1.48 12.03 2.28
N ALA A 192 -1.83 10.76 2.44
CA ALA A 192 -1.75 10.11 3.73
C ALA A 192 -0.29 9.98 4.18
N ALA A 193 -0.05 10.05 5.49
CA ALA A 193 1.26 9.76 6.04
C ALA A 193 1.66 8.30 5.76
N PRO A 194 2.95 8.01 5.52
CA PRO A 194 3.40 6.65 5.28
C PRO A 194 3.31 5.83 6.57
N ASP A 195 2.53 4.74 6.54
CA ASP A 195 2.47 3.79 7.65
C ASP A 195 3.65 2.81 7.58
N LEU A 196 4.71 3.12 8.34
CA LEU A 196 5.94 2.33 8.38
C LEU A 196 5.73 0.87 8.82
N SER A 197 4.72 0.63 9.66
CA SER A 197 4.38 -0.73 10.12
C SER A 197 3.70 -1.56 9.03
N PHE A 198 3.03 -0.92 8.08
CA PHE A 198 2.41 -1.58 6.94
C PHE A 198 3.45 -2.03 5.89
N SER A 199 4.49 -1.22 5.66
CA SER A 199 5.55 -1.52 4.68
C SER A 199 6.48 -2.66 5.06
N LEU A 200 6.62 -2.99 6.35
CA LEU A 200 7.53 -4.05 6.81
C LEU A 200 7.07 -5.45 6.34
N GLY A 201 5.78 -5.61 6.01
CA GLY A 201 5.22 -6.84 5.42
C GLY A 201 5.44 -6.99 3.91
N LYS A 202 6.06 -6.02 3.23
CA LYS A 202 6.26 -6.02 1.76
C LYS A 202 7.46 -6.86 1.31
N ARG A 203 8.27 -7.37 2.25
CA ARG A 203 9.35 -8.31 1.93
C ARG A 203 8.72 -9.68 1.77
N ASN A 204 8.27 -10.02 0.56
CA ASN A 204 8.31 -11.38 -0.02
C ASN A 204 7.73 -11.40 -1.47
N SER A 205 8.60 -11.82 -2.41
CA SER A 205 8.34 -12.46 -3.71
C SER A 205 7.54 -11.74 -4.81
N TRP A 206 7.96 -10.54 -5.20
CA TRP A 206 7.71 -10.04 -6.57
C TRP A 206 9.03 -9.55 -7.20
N GLN A 207 10.07 -10.39 -7.19
CA GLN A 207 11.09 -10.29 -8.23
C GLN A 207 10.58 -11.05 -9.44
N ARG A 208 10.24 -10.29 -10.49
CA ARG A 208 9.95 -10.80 -11.82
C ARG A 208 10.97 -11.88 -12.17
N LYS A 209 10.51 -13.10 -12.44
CA LYS A 209 11.24 -14.02 -13.31
C LYS A 209 11.30 -13.37 -14.69
N SER A 210 12.30 -12.51 -14.88
CA SER A 210 12.71 -12.07 -16.20
C SER A 210 13.27 -13.30 -16.90
N ASN A 211 12.61 -13.66 -17.99
CA ASN A 211 12.95 -14.73 -18.91
C ASN A 211 14.45 -14.66 -19.27
N ARG A 212 15.29 -15.52 -18.69
CA ARG A 212 16.58 -15.86 -19.33
C ARG A 212 16.23 -16.90 -20.38
N VAL A 213 15.99 -16.43 -21.60
CA VAL A 213 16.06 -17.27 -22.80
C VAL A 213 17.52 -17.72 -22.90
N THR A 214 17.79 -18.94 -22.46
CA THR A 214 19.01 -19.66 -22.83
C THR A 214 18.86 -20.09 -24.28
N GLY A 215 19.41 -19.28 -25.19
CA GLY A 215 19.67 -19.72 -26.56
C GLY A 215 20.80 -20.76 -26.56
N PRO A 216 20.77 -21.77 -27.46
CA PRO A 216 21.80 -22.80 -27.50
C PRO A 216 23.13 -22.22 -28.01
N ALA A 217 24.21 -22.65 -27.36
CA ALA A 217 25.58 -22.29 -27.70
C ALA A 217 25.96 -22.82 -29.10
N GLN A 218 26.38 -21.93 -30.00
CA GLN A 218 27.11 -22.31 -31.20
C GLN A 218 28.61 -22.37 -30.87
N GLU A 219 29.14 -23.59 -30.95
CA GLU A 219 30.55 -23.94 -30.86
C GLU A 219 31.30 -23.37 -32.08
N VAL A 220 32.07 -22.31 -31.87
CA VAL A 220 32.97 -21.75 -32.89
C VAL A 220 34.22 -22.62 -32.93
N ARG A 221 34.30 -23.49 -33.93
CA ARG A 221 35.55 -24.16 -34.32
C ARG A 221 36.54 -23.12 -34.84
N LYS A 222 37.67 -23.03 -34.17
CA LYS A 222 38.84 -22.24 -34.54
C LYS A 222 39.50 -22.91 -35.75
N THR A 223 39.56 -22.22 -36.88
CA THR A 223 40.36 -22.64 -38.04
C THR A 223 41.77 -22.07 -37.87
N GLU A 224 42.76 -22.95 -37.92
CA GLU A 224 44.18 -22.65 -38.01
C GLU A 224 44.51 -22.05 -39.38
N GLU A 225 45.27 -20.95 -39.40
CA GLU A 225 45.95 -20.46 -40.59
C GLU A 225 47.32 -19.88 -40.20
N ARG A 226 48.35 -20.72 -40.20
CA ARG A 226 49.65 -20.53 -40.90
C ARG A 226 50.66 -21.61 -40.52
#